data_AF-A8PY24-F1
#
_entry.id   AF-A8PY24-F1
#
_cell.length_a   1.000
_cell.length_b   1.000
_cell.length_c   1.000
_cell.angle_alpha   90.00
_cell.angle_beta   90.00
_cell.angle_gamma   90.00
#
_symmetry.space_group_name_H-M   'P 1'
#
loop_
_entity.id
_entity.type
_entity.pdbx_description
1 polymer ?
#
loop_
_entity_poly.entity_id
_entity_poly.type
_entity_poly.pdbx_seq_one_letter_code
_entity_poly.pdbx_strand_id
1 'polypeptide(L)'
;MWSSSIRLVPRSVQRTYTTARRHCGPHFTLFTGTHCSLCDDMKEILDKEATRSSFTLSTYNIRDDTMPHVQYWRRKYQYDIPVLHIRWDAPKHENDYGEGTCDTREAMAPSG
;
A
#
# COMPACT_ATOMS: atom_id res chain seq x y z
N MET A 1 -63.80 20.26 -17.69
CA MET A 1 -62.42 20.18 -18.22
C MET A 1 -61.45 20.23 -17.06
N TRP A 2 -60.83 19.10 -16.69
CA TRP A 2 -59.43 19.03 -16.26
C TRP A 2 -58.99 17.57 -16.32
N SER A 3 -58.20 17.26 -17.34
CA SER A 3 -57.57 15.96 -17.54
C SER A 3 -56.20 16.01 -16.89
N SER A 4 -56.06 15.38 -15.73
CA SER A 4 -54.78 15.24 -15.03
C SER A 4 -54.03 14.06 -15.61
N SER A 5 -53.22 14.32 -16.65
CA SER A 5 -52.27 13.33 -17.15
C SER A 5 -51.15 13.11 -16.14
N ILE A 6 -51.24 12.01 -15.40
CA ILE A 6 -50.14 11.48 -14.59
C ILE A 6 -49.11 10.91 -15.56
N ARG A 7 -47.96 11.57 -15.68
CA ARG A 7 -46.80 11.03 -16.41
C ARG A 7 -46.14 9.98 -15.52
N LEU A 8 -46.27 8.71 -15.88
CA LEU A 8 -45.43 7.64 -15.37
C LEU A 8 -44.02 7.86 -15.92
N VAL A 9 -43.12 8.38 -15.09
CA VAL A 9 -41.68 8.41 -15.38
C VAL A 9 -41.19 6.97 -15.25
N PRO A 10 -40.61 6.36 -16.30
CA PRO A 10 -40.03 5.03 -16.17
C PRO A 10 -38.89 5.11 -15.15
N ARG A 11 -38.97 4.29 -14.11
CA ARG A 11 -37.88 4.05 -13.15
C ARG A 11 -36.66 3.66 -13.97
N SER A 12 -35.75 4.60 -14.15
CA SER A 12 -34.42 4.36 -14.67
C SER A 12 -33.82 3.22 -13.85
N VAL A 13 -33.46 2.14 -14.54
CA VAL A 13 -32.61 1.08 -14.00
C VAL A 13 -31.32 1.77 -13.59
N GLN A 14 -31.22 2.13 -12.31
CA GLN A 14 -29.98 2.58 -11.72
C GLN A 14 -29.06 1.37 -11.72
N ARG A 15 -28.29 1.24 -12.80
CA ARG A 15 -27.13 0.38 -12.88
C ARG A 15 -26.20 0.84 -11.76
N THR A 16 -26.30 0.20 -10.60
CA THR A 16 -25.40 0.44 -9.48
C THR A 16 -24.03 -0.03 -9.94
N TYR A 17 -23.20 0.93 -10.34
CA TYR A 17 -21.77 0.70 -10.54
C TYR A 17 -21.19 0.32 -9.19
N THR A 18 -21.13 -0.99 -8.90
CA THR A 18 -20.25 -1.48 -7.85
C THR A 18 -18.84 -1.19 -8.32
N THR A 19 -18.24 -0.12 -7.79
CA THR A 19 -16.80 0.09 -7.92
C THR A 19 -16.14 -1.12 -7.27
N ALA A 20 -15.62 -2.03 -8.09
CA ALA A 20 -14.76 -3.08 -7.62
C ALA A 20 -13.58 -2.39 -6.92
N ARG A 21 -13.56 -2.41 -5.58
CA ARG A 21 -12.34 -2.07 -4.85
C ARG A 21 -11.31 -3.09 -5.32
N ARG A 22 -10.43 -2.69 -6.24
CA ARG A 22 -9.17 -3.39 -6.44
C ARG A 22 -8.42 -3.19 -5.13
N HIS A 23 -8.61 -4.11 -4.19
CA HIS A 23 -7.78 -4.18 -3.02
C HIS A 23 -6.40 -4.56 -3.54
N CYS A 24 -5.53 -3.56 -3.66
CA CYS A 24 -4.13 -3.88 -3.85
C CYS A 24 -3.64 -4.64 -2.62
N GLY A 25 -2.73 -5.58 -2.82
CA GLY A 25 -2.10 -6.29 -1.72
C GLY A 25 -1.44 -5.30 -0.75
N PRO A 26 -1.20 -5.71 0.51
CA PRO A 26 -0.54 -4.85 1.46
C PRO A 26 0.87 -4.47 0.99
N HIS A 27 1.28 -3.26 1.31
CA HIS A 27 2.67 -2.82 1.25
C HIS A 27 3.32 -3.06 2.61
N PHE A 28 4.44 -3.77 2.57
CA PHE A 28 5.29 -4.06 3.71
C PHE A 28 6.54 -3.20 3.65
N THR A 29 6.88 -2.57 4.77
CA THR A 29 8.16 -1.89 4.95
C THR A 29 8.93 -2.58 6.06
N LEU A 30 10.08 -3.17 5.71
CA LEU A 30 10.97 -3.83 6.66
C LEU A 30 12.11 -2.87 7.02
N PHE A 31 12.15 -2.43 8.28
CA PHE A 31 13.25 -1.63 8.82
C PHE A 31 14.38 -2.55 9.29
N THR A 32 15.57 -2.36 8.75
CA THR A 32 16.75 -3.19 8.97
C THR A 32 17.96 -2.36 9.41
N GLY A 33 19.05 -3.02 9.79
CA GLY A 33 20.34 -2.37 10.06
C GLY A 33 21.52 -3.12 9.41
N THR A 34 22.70 -2.52 9.47
CA THR A 34 23.96 -3.18 9.10
C THR A 34 24.28 -4.31 10.07
N HIS A 35 24.75 -5.45 9.56
CA HIS A 35 25.14 -6.62 10.36
C HIS A 35 24.05 -7.11 11.34
N CYS A 36 22.83 -7.30 10.84
CA CYS A 36 21.68 -7.72 11.63
C CYS A 36 21.19 -9.11 11.19
N SER A 37 21.57 -10.17 11.90
CA SER A 37 21.17 -11.55 11.56
C SER A 37 19.65 -11.74 11.60
N LEU A 38 18.98 -11.19 12.62
CA LEU A 38 17.52 -11.24 12.73
C LEU A 38 16.81 -10.59 11.54
N CYS A 39 17.43 -9.55 10.96
CA CYS A 39 16.90 -8.89 9.78
C CYS A 39 16.99 -9.78 8.54
N ASP A 40 18.04 -10.60 8.44
CA ASP A 40 18.22 -11.53 7.32
C ASP A 40 17.28 -12.73 7.44
N ASP A 41 17.09 -13.27 8.66
CA ASP A 41 16.08 -14.30 8.94
C ASP A 41 14.67 -13.83 8.53
N MET A 42 14.33 -12.58 8.87
CA MET A 42 13.03 -12.01 8.54
C MET A 42 12.82 -11.82 7.03
N LYS A 43 13.87 -11.42 6.29
CA LYS A 43 13.80 -11.33 4.81
C LYS A 43 13.55 -12.71 4.21
N GLU A 44 14.26 -13.74 4.67
CA GLU A 44 14.08 -15.10 4.16
C GLU A 44 12.64 -15.61 4.38
N ILE A 45 12.04 -15.31 5.54
CA ILE A 45 10.64 -15.65 5.81
C ILE A 45 9.69 -14.90 4.88
N LEU A 46 9.90 -13.60 4.67
CA LEU A 46 9.06 -12.79 3.78
C LEU A 46 9.19 -13.26 2.32
N ASP A 47 10.38 -13.60 1.85
CA ASP A 47 10.60 -14.13 0.50
C ASP A 47 9.87 -15.47 0.30
N LYS A 48 9.84 -16.34 1.32
CA LYS A 48 9.04 -17.57 1.29
C LYS A 48 7.54 -17.27 1.21
N GLU A 49 7.05 -16.32 2.00
CA GLU A 49 5.62 -15.97 2.02
C GLU A 49 5.16 -15.19 0.78
N ALA A 50 6.07 -14.51 0.07
CA ALA A 50 5.78 -13.86 -1.20
C ALA A 50 5.30 -14.85 -2.28
N THR A 51 5.63 -16.14 -2.14
CA THR A 51 5.11 -17.21 -3.02
C THR A 51 3.65 -17.58 -2.73
N ARG A 52 3.16 -17.27 -1.52
CA ARG A 52 1.83 -17.66 -1.02
C ARG A 52 0.83 -16.51 -1.06
N SER A 53 1.30 -15.27 -0.99
CA SER A 53 0.45 -14.08 -0.94
C SER A 53 1.09 -12.94 -1.72
N SER A 54 0.28 -12.21 -2.49
CA SER A 54 0.73 -11.02 -3.18
C SER A 54 0.83 -9.84 -2.22
N PHE A 55 2.04 -9.34 -2.03
CA PHE A 55 2.32 -8.11 -1.31
C PHE A 55 3.55 -7.44 -1.93
N THR A 56 3.73 -6.15 -1.63
CA THR A 56 4.93 -5.41 -2.02
C THR A 56 5.83 -5.27 -0.81
N LEU A 57 7.13 -5.49 -0.97
CA LEU A 57 8.10 -5.36 0.11
C LEU A 57 9.12 -4.27 -0.22
N SER A 58 9.27 -3.30 0.68
CA SER A 58 10.35 -2.31 0.66
C SER A 58 11.23 -2.51 1.88
N THR A 59 12.55 -2.47 1.69
CA THR A 59 13.52 -2.57 2.78
C THR A 59 14.12 -1.21 3.06
N TYR A 60 14.19 -0.82 4.33
CA TYR A 60 14.74 0.46 4.77
C TYR A 60 15.86 0.24 5.79
N ASN A 61 17.09 0.64 5.44
CA ASN A 61 18.22 0.52 6.35
C ASN A 61 18.35 1.76 7.25
N ILE A 62 18.04 1.61 8.54
CA ILE A 62 18.13 2.72 9.52
C ILE A 62 19.57 3.15 9.83
N ARG A 63 20.57 2.38 9.40
CA ARG A 63 22.01 2.68 9.57
C ARG A 63 22.63 3.31 8.32
N ASP A 64 21.88 3.44 7.24
CA ASP A 64 22.33 4.08 6.01
C ASP A 64 22.02 5.59 6.03
N ASP A 65 23.06 6.42 6.14
CA ASP A 65 22.91 7.88 6.22
C ASP A 65 22.42 8.52 4.92
N THR A 66 22.39 7.78 3.79
CA THR A 66 21.85 8.27 2.52
C THR A 66 20.32 8.18 2.44
N MET A 67 19.70 7.42 3.35
CA MET A 67 18.26 7.19 3.35
C MET A 67 17.46 8.44 3.82
N PRO A 68 16.29 8.72 3.20
CA PRO A 68 15.45 9.84 3.60
C PRO A 68 14.88 9.61 5.00
N HIS A 69 14.84 10.65 5.84
CA HIS A 69 14.35 10.60 7.22
C HIS A 69 15.08 9.59 8.15
N VAL A 70 16.34 9.24 7.84
CA VAL A 70 17.10 8.23 8.61
C VAL A 70 17.23 8.56 10.09
N GLN A 71 17.41 9.83 10.46
CA GLN A 71 17.54 10.23 11.86
C GLN A 71 16.28 9.95 12.68
N TYR A 72 15.11 10.13 12.06
CA TYR A 72 13.82 9.83 12.69
C TYR A 72 13.67 8.33 12.94
N TRP A 73 13.92 7.50 11.92
CA TRP A 73 13.78 6.05 12.04
C TRP A 73 14.85 5.42 12.92
N ARG A 74 16.09 5.92 12.87
CA ARG A 74 17.18 5.49 13.75
C ARG A 74 16.85 5.76 15.21
N ARG A 75 16.40 6.97 15.55
CA ARG A 75 15.97 7.29 16.93
C ARG A 75 14.85 6.38 17.41
N LYS A 76 13.93 6.00 16.51
CA LYS A 76 12.76 5.20 16.85
C LYS A 76 13.07 3.70 17.01
N TYR A 77 13.96 3.14 16.18
CA TYR A 77 14.15 1.68 16.06
C TYR A 77 15.58 1.19 16.26
N GLN A 78 16.53 2.02 16.69
CA GLN A 78 17.94 1.63 16.81
C GLN A 78 18.21 0.33 17.61
N TYR A 79 17.30 -0.07 18.50
CA TYR A 79 17.40 -1.28 19.32
C TYR A 79 16.33 -2.33 19.04
N ASP A 80 15.33 -2.02 18.20
CA ASP A 80 14.14 -2.86 18.01
C ASP A 80 14.03 -3.42 16.58
N ILE A 81 15.09 -3.33 15.78
CA ILE A 81 15.13 -3.95 14.44
C ILE A 81 15.27 -5.49 14.54
N PRO A 82 14.60 -6.26 13.66
CA PRO A 82 13.78 -5.81 12.53
C PRO A 82 12.37 -5.36 12.92
N VAL A 83 11.86 -4.29 12.28
CA VAL A 83 10.47 -3.83 12.43
C VAL A 83 9.74 -3.91 11.09
N LEU A 84 8.54 -4.49 11.09
CA LEU A 84 7.70 -4.59 9.89
C LEU A 84 6.49 -3.66 10.01
N HIS A 85 6.35 -2.74 9.07
CA HIS A 85 5.13 -1.95 8.89
C HIS A 85 4.28 -2.55 7.80
N ILE A 86 2.97 -2.54 8.00
CA ILE A 86 1.98 -3.06 7.06
C ILE A 86 1.00 -1.95 6.72
N ARG A 87 0.78 -1.71 5.42
CA ARG A 87 -0.13 -0.68 4.92
C ARG A 87 -0.99 -1.23 3.78
N TRP A 88 -2.25 -0.80 3.72
CA TRP A 88 -3.16 -1.13 2.60
C TRP A 88 -3.48 0.08 1.71
N ASP A 89 -3.13 1.28 2.17
CA ASP A 89 -3.36 2.54 1.48
C ASP A 89 -2.02 3.18 1.10
N ALA A 90 -2.08 4.27 0.35
CA ALA A 90 -0.94 5.16 0.09
C ALA A 90 -0.31 5.69 1.40
N PRO A 91 0.97 6.12 1.36
CA PRO A 91 1.63 6.77 2.49
C PRO A 91 0.80 7.92 3.08
N LYS A 92 0.53 7.86 4.39
CA LYS A 92 -0.26 8.87 5.10
C LYS A 92 0.62 9.84 5.89
N HIS A 93 1.76 9.35 6.36
CA HIS A 93 2.70 10.15 7.13
C HIS A 93 3.93 10.47 6.28
N GLU A 94 4.49 11.67 6.43
CA GLU A 94 5.68 12.14 5.67
C GLU A 94 6.85 11.15 5.74
N ASN A 95 7.11 10.59 6.92
CA ASN A 95 8.22 9.65 7.13
C ASN A 95 7.96 8.24 6.58
N ASP A 96 6.75 7.91 6.14
CA ASP A 96 6.44 6.58 5.66
C ASP A 96 7.27 6.23 4.42
N TYR A 97 7.99 5.10 4.45
CA TYR A 97 8.87 4.69 3.37
C TYR A 97 8.22 3.68 2.41
N GLY A 98 8.56 3.77 1.13
CA GLY A 98 8.10 2.87 0.07
C GLY A 98 6.77 3.30 -0.56
N GLU A 99 6.59 2.91 -1.82
CA GLU A 99 5.42 3.24 -2.63
C GLU A 99 4.25 2.29 -2.32
N GLY A 100 3.05 2.84 -2.14
CA GLY A 100 1.83 2.04 -2.04
C GLY A 100 1.35 1.64 -3.43
N THR A 101 1.08 0.36 -3.66
CA THR A 101 0.80 -0.16 -5.01
C THR A 101 -0.63 0.02 -5.50
N CYS A 102 -1.42 0.90 -4.88
CA CYS A 102 -2.82 1.12 -5.26
C CYS A 102 -3.04 2.46 -5.99
N ASP A 103 -2.17 2.85 -6.93
CA ASP A 103 -2.56 3.90 -7.87
C ASP A 103 -3.30 3.31 -9.07
N THR A 104 -4.62 3.43 -9.06
CA THR A 104 -5.47 3.08 -10.20
C THR A 104 -5.34 4.04 -11.39
N ARG A 105 -4.38 4.99 -11.40
CA ARG A 105 -4.20 5.93 -12.51
C ARG A 105 -3.14 5.51 -13.53
N GLU A 106 -2.18 4.65 -13.20
CA GLU A 106 -1.10 4.28 -14.14
C GLU A 106 -1.43 3.06 -15.02
N ALA A 107 -2.44 2.26 -14.64
CA ALA A 107 -2.89 1.11 -15.44
C ALA A 107 -3.75 1.50 -16.67
N MET A 108 -3.88 2.79 -16.98
CA MET A 108 -4.72 3.32 -18.07
C MET A 108 -3.98 4.30 -18.99
N ALA A 109 -2.64 4.26 -19.06
CA ALA A 109 -1.92 4.94 -20.12
C ALA A 109 -1.88 4.02 -21.37
N PRO A 110 -2.55 4.37 -22.49
CA PRO A 110 -2.31 3.68 -23.74
C PRO A 110 -0.86 3.95 -24.17
N SER A 111 -0.12 2.87 -24.44
CA SER A 111 1.13 2.96 -25.20
C SER A 111 0.81 3.62 -26.54
N GLY A 112 1.27 4.86 -26.70
CA GLY A 112 1.32 5.54 -27.99
C GLY A 112 2.46 5.01 -28.85
#